data_AF-A0A2M9BRH7-F1
#
_entry.id   AF-A0A2M9BRH7-F1
#
_cell.length_a   1.000
_cell.length_b   1.000
_cell.length_c   1.000
_cell.angle_alpha   90.00
_cell.angle_beta   90.00
_cell.angle_gamma   90.00
#
_symmetry.space_group_name_H-M   'P 1'
#
loop_
_entity.id
_entity.type
_entity.pdbx_description
1 polymer ?
#
loop_
_entity_poly.entity_id
_entity_poly.type
_entity_poly.pdbx_seq_one_letter_code
_entity_poly.pdbx_strand_id
1 'polypeptide(L)'
;MTIRLLALLLFLNLTSHAQTPEPTAPTQPDPLTPLIKEREMLIRQYEEASAQRNAFLANKPSKKDLEEVVDALKGIIRKDTEIVKALKESSIRRTATIVAEKTQAERQIVVARGDQSMTRERFYDLENQIQNLQIRDKQREKKLQEAQAAATEAEGARQSRELIAAGLAGLSILLLWYIFKLRGQARPAPRRSARR
;
A
#
# COMPACT_ATOMS: atom_id res chain seq x y z
N MET A 1 -7.06 -22.44 25.22
CA MET A 1 -7.91 -21.35 24.69
C MET A 1 -7.51 -19.95 25.18
N THR A 2 -6.46 -19.80 25.99
CA THR A 2 -6.04 -18.52 26.60
C THR A 2 -5.11 -17.70 25.71
N ILE A 3 -4.29 -18.34 24.86
CA ILE A 3 -3.29 -17.67 24.00
C ILE A 3 -3.96 -16.87 22.85
N ARG A 4 -5.10 -17.34 22.34
CA ARG A 4 -5.87 -16.62 21.29
C ARG A 4 -6.52 -15.34 21.78
N LEU A 5 -6.85 -15.26 23.08
CA LEU A 5 -7.46 -14.09 23.69
C LEU A 5 -6.42 -13.01 24.02
N LEU A 6 -5.19 -13.43 24.38
CA LEU A 6 -4.05 -12.54 24.59
C LEU A 6 -3.59 -11.86 23.27
N ALA A 7 -3.58 -12.60 22.16
CA ALA A 7 -3.21 -12.06 20.85
C ALA A 7 -4.22 -11.03 20.31
N LEU A 8 -5.51 -11.21 20.62
CA LEU A 8 -6.57 -10.27 20.25
C LEU A 8 -6.48 -8.96 21.06
N LEU A 9 -6.11 -9.04 22.34
CA LEU A 9 -5.92 -7.88 23.21
C LEU A 9 -4.65 -7.07 22.86
N LEU A 10 -3.62 -7.71 22.32
CA LEU A 10 -2.39 -7.04 21.87
C LEU A 10 -2.59 -6.28 20.55
N PHE A 11 -3.49 -6.74 19.67
CA PHE A 11 -3.80 -6.06 18.41
C PHE A 11 -4.69 -4.83 18.57
N LEU A 12 -5.48 -4.74 19.65
CA LEU A 12 -6.38 -3.59 19.89
C LEU A 12 -5.65 -2.33 20.39
N ASN A 13 -4.41 -2.45 20.89
CA ASN A 13 -3.66 -1.33 21.45
C ASN A 13 -2.83 -0.55 20.41
N LEU A 14 -2.76 -1.01 19.15
CA LEU A 14 -1.95 -0.35 18.11
C LEU A 14 -2.71 0.67 17.24
N THR A 15 -4.02 0.83 17.41
CA THR A 15 -4.83 1.76 16.58
C THR A 15 -5.05 3.14 17.20
N SER A 16 -4.52 3.41 18.40
CA SER A 16 -4.50 4.75 18.99
C SER A 16 -3.22 5.52 18.59
N HIS A 17 -3.05 5.79 17.29
CA HIS A 17 -2.22 6.92 16.87
C HIS A 17 -3.11 8.15 16.74
N ALA A 18 -2.96 9.02 17.72
CA ALA A 18 -3.60 10.30 17.86
C ALA A 18 -3.44 11.13 16.58
N GLN A 19 -4.58 11.55 16.01
CA GLN A 19 -4.63 12.70 15.13
C GLN A 19 -4.43 13.95 15.99
N THR A 20 -3.19 14.41 16.10
CA THR A 20 -2.90 15.78 16.53
C THR A 20 -3.52 16.74 15.51
N PRO A 21 -4.45 17.63 15.90
CA PRO A 21 -4.86 18.72 15.03
C PRO A 21 -3.64 19.61 14.75
N GLU A 22 -3.40 19.86 13.46
CA GLU A 22 -2.42 20.82 12.99
C GLU A 22 -2.65 22.18 13.67
N PRO A 23 -1.60 22.86 14.17
CA PRO A 23 -1.74 24.21 14.67
C PRO A 23 -2.03 25.11 13.48
N THR A 24 -3.24 25.67 13.45
CA THR A 24 -3.66 26.74 12.55
C THR A 24 -2.57 27.80 12.54
N ALA A 25 -1.91 27.98 11.39
CA ALA A 25 -0.90 29.00 11.22
C ALA A 25 -1.47 30.36 11.69
N PRO A 26 -0.72 31.14 12.47
CA PRO A 26 -1.21 32.43 12.96
C PRO A 26 -1.49 33.31 11.74
N THR A 27 -2.75 33.66 11.53
CA THR A 27 -3.18 34.70 10.60
C THR A 27 -2.41 35.97 10.95
N GLN A 28 -1.36 36.28 10.19
CA GLN A 28 -0.64 37.53 10.35
C GLN A 28 -1.66 38.68 10.19
N PRO A 29 -1.70 39.64 11.12
CA PRO A 29 -2.62 40.77 11.03
C PRO A 29 -2.35 41.52 9.72
N ASP A 30 -3.40 41.75 8.94
CA ASP A 30 -3.30 42.37 7.63
C ASP A 30 -2.77 43.81 7.76
N PRO A 31 -1.53 44.10 7.33
CA PRO A 31 -0.88 45.40 7.53
C PRO A 31 -1.58 46.52 6.73
N LEU A 32 -2.48 46.16 5.80
CA LEU A 32 -3.25 47.11 5.00
C LEU A 32 -4.41 47.72 5.77
N THR A 33 -5.00 47.00 6.73
CA THR A 33 -6.15 47.49 7.50
C THR A 33 -5.87 48.77 8.31
N PRO A 34 -4.74 48.90 9.05
CA PRO A 34 -4.43 50.15 9.75
C PRO A 34 -4.12 51.32 8.79
N LEU A 35 -3.39 51.06 7.69
CA LEU A 35 -3.04 52.11 6.71
C LEU A 35 -4.26 52.68 5.97
N ILE A 36 -5.25 51.83 5.67
CA ILE A 36 -6.53 52.26 5.06
C ILE A 36 -7.31 53.15 6.04
N LYS A 37 -7.36 52.79 7.32
CA LYS A 37 -8.01 53.61 8.37
C LYS A 37 -7.33 54.97 8.52
N GLU A 38 -6.01 55.02 8.51
CA GLU A 38 -5.26 56.28 8.57
C GLU A 38 -5.51 57.17 7.35
N ARG A 39 -5.62 56.56 6.15
CA ARG A 39 -5.99 57.27 4.92
C ARG A 39 -7.39 57.90 5.02
N GLU A 40 -8.38 57.15 5.51
CA GLU A 40 -9.74 57.66 5.70
C GLU A 40 -9.78 58.85 6.67
N MET A 41 -8.97 58.85 7.73
CA MET A 41 -8.88 60.01 8.62
C MET A 41 -8.28 61.24 7.93
N LEU A 42 -7.25 61.07 7.10
CA LEU A 42 -6.62 62.19 6.38
C LEU A 42 -7.55 62.77 5.31
N ILE A 43 -8.36 61.93 4.66
CA ILE A 43 -9.38 62.38 3.70
C ILE A 43 -10.45 63.23 4.43
N ARG A 44 -10.90 62.81 5.61
CA ARG A 44 -11.85 63.59 6.42
C ARG A 44 -11.28 64.94 6.84
N GLN A 45 -10.01 64.99 7.26
CA GLN A 45 -9.33 66.25 7.58
C GLN A 45 -9.23 67.18 6.38
N TYR A 46 -8.93 66.64 5.19
CA TYR A 46 -8.94 67.41 3.95
C TYR A 46 -10.34 67.92 3.59
N GLU A 47 -11.38 67.09 3.73
CA GLU A 47 -12.77 67.49 3.46
C GLU A 47 -13.24 68.57 4.43
N GLU A 48 -12.90 68.47 5.71
CA GLU A 48 -13.20 69.48 6.73
C GLU A 48 -12.48 70.81 6.44
N ALA A 49 -11.19 70.78 6.10
CA ALA A 49 -10.43 71.97 5.70
C ALA A 49 -10.97 72.60 4.40
N SER A 50 -11.35 71.77 3.42
CA SER A 50 -11.98 72.23 2.18
C SER A 50 -13.40 72.76 2.40
N ALA A 51 -14.14 72.22 3.37
CA ALA A 51 -15.48 72.68 3.74
C ALA A 51 -15.41 74.01 4.50
N GLN A 52 -14.44 74.20 5.40
CA GLN A 52 -14.17 75.49 6.04
C GLN A 52 -13.82 76.57 5.00
N ARG A 53 -13.06 76.21 3.96
CA ARG A 53 -12.79 77.08 2.81
C ARG A 53 -14.05 77.46 2.02
N ASN A 54 -14.96 76.50 1.81
CA ASN A 54 -16.21 76.75 1.09
C ASN A 54 -17.26 77.49 1.94
N ALA A 55 -17.24 77.36 3.27
CA ALA A 55 -18.08 78.16 4.16
C ALA A 55 -17.68 79.65 4.17
N PHE A 56 -16.45 79.97 3.76
CA PHE A 56 -15.87 81.32 3.67
C PHE A 56 -15.90 81.91 2.24
N LEU A 57 -16.86 81.49 1.41
CA LEU A 57 -17.04 81.85 -0.01
C LEU A 57 -17.33 83.35 -0.33
N ALA A 58 -17.02 84.28 0.58
CA ALA A 58 -17.17 85.72 0.35
C ALA A 58 -15.86 86.51 0.28
N ASN A 59 -14.67 85.93 0.56
CA ASN A 59 -13.42 86.68 0.40
C ASN A 59 -12.22 85.79 0.04
N LYS A 60 -11.32 86.38 -0.76
CA LYS A 60 -10.17 85.76 -1.44
C LYS A 60 -9.40 84.76 -0.55
N PRO A 61 -8.94 83.62 -1.11
CA PRO A 61 -8.26 82.57 -0.36
C PRO A 61 -6.96 83.08 0.28
N SER A 62 -6.79 82.82 1.58
CA SER A 62 -5.56 83.08 2.32
C SER A 62 -4.52 82.01 1.95
N LYS A 63 -3.26 82.41 1.68
CA LYS A 63 -2.17 81.48 1.31
C LYS A 63 -1.97 80.34 2.34
N LYS A 64 -2.32 80.58 3.60
CA LYS A 64 -2.20 79.64 4.70
C LYS A 64 -3.08 78.40 4.54
N ASP A 65 -4.30 78.56 4.04
CA ASP A 65 -5.24 77.44 3.84
C ASP A 65 -4.83 76.57 2.64
N LEU A 66 -4.15 77.19 1.67
CA LEU A 66 -3.52 76.49 0.55
C LEU A 66 -2.34 75.63 0.99
N GLU A 67 -1.54 76.11 1.95
CA GLU A 67 -0.43 75.34 2.52
C GLU A 67 -0.93 74.13 3.32
N GLU A 68 -1.98 74.28 4.12
CA GLU A 68 -2.56 73.19 4.91
C GLU A 68 -3.17 72.09 4.02
N VAL A 69 -3.87 72.47 2.95
CA VAL A 69 -4.38 71.53 1.95
C VAL A 69 -3.24 70.80 1.23
N VAL A 70 -2.17 71.50 0.87
CA VAL A 70 -1.02 70.89 0.19
C VAL A 70 -0.30 69.91 1.12
N ASP A 71 -0.17 70.22 2.41
CA ASP A 71 0.45 69.32 3.37
C ASP A 71 -0.42 68.10 3.70
N ALA A 72 -1.75 68.27 3.76
CA ALA A 72 -2.69 67.15 3.82
C ALA A 72 -2.56 66.24 2.59
N LEU A 73 -2.49 66.82 1.38
CA LEU A 73 -2.28 66.06 0.13
C LEU A 73 -0.96 65.31 0.12
N LYS A 74 0.15 65.94 0.54
CA LYS A 74 1.46 65.27 0.67
C LYS A 74 1.39 64.11 1.67
N GLY A 75 0.65 64.29 2.77
CA GLY A 75 0.39 63.25 3.75
C GLY A 75 -0.33 62.05 3.15
N ILE A 76 -1.39 62.29 2.38
CA ILE A 76 -2.15 61.24 1.67
C ILE A 76 -1.25 60.51 0.66
N ILE A 77 -0.46 61.23 -0.13
CA ILE A 77 0.43 60.64 -1.15
C ILE A 77 1.49 59.74 -0.51
N ARG A 78 2.05 60.12 0.65
CA ARG A 78 2.98 59.27 1.40
C ARG A 78 2.31 57.98 1.86
N LYS A 79 1.11 58.05 2.44
CA LYS A 79 0.34 56.86 2.85
C LYS A 79 -0.03 55.97 1.68
N ASP A 80 -0.45 56.55 0.55
CA ASP A 80 -0.78 55.78 -0.66
C ASP A 80 0.47 55.04 -1.19
N THR A 81 1.66 55.62 -1.07
CA THR A 81 2.93 54.97 -1.43
C THR A 81 3.25 53.78 -0.52
N GLU A 82 3.00 53.93 0.78
CA GLU A 82 3.17 52.86 1.78
C GLU A 82 2.18 51.71 1.57
N ILE A 83 0.91 52.04 1.26
CA ILE A 83 -0.13 51.06 0.92
C ILE A 83 0.27 50.25 -0.31
N VAL A 84 0.74 50.91 -1.39
CA VAL A 84 1.19 50.21 -2.60
C VAL A 84 2.39 49.32 -2.32
N LYS A 85 3.32 49.74 -1.45
CA LYS A 85 4.47 48.93 -1.05
C LYS A 85 4.04 47.69 -0.27
N ALA A 86 3.15 47.85 0.72
CA ALA A 86 2.61 46.73 1.50
C ALA A 86 1.77 45.77 0.63
N LEU A 87 1.02 46.28 -0.34
CA LEU A 87 0.26 45.47 -1.28
C LEU A 87 1.18 44.65 -2.20
N LYS A 88 2.27 45.24 -2.71
CA LYS A 88 3.27 44.51 -3.50
C LYS A 88 3.96 43.43 -2.69
N GLU A 89 4.31 43.72 -1.44
CA GLU A 89 4.95 42.73 -0.57
C GLU A 89 4.02 41.57 -0.23
N SER A 90 2.76 41.87 0.11
CA SER A 90 1.75 40.84 0.37
C SER A 90 1.40 40.02 -0.87
N SER A 91 1.35 40.62 -2.06
CA SER A 91 1.09 39.89 -3.31
C SER A 91 2.26 38.96 -3.65
N ILE A 92 3.51 39.41 -3.53
CA ILE A 92 4.69 38.55 -3.72
C ILE A 92 4.68 37.38 -2.74
N ARG A 93 4.39 37.64 -1.46
CA ARG A 93 4.28 36.57 -0.44
C ARG A 93 3.16 35.58 -0.78
N ARG A 94 1.97 36.05 -1.15
CA ARG A 94 0.84 35.19 -1.55
C ARG A 94 1.16 34.37 -2.80
N THR A 95 1.81 34.96 -3.81
CA THR A 95 2.23 34.23 -5.00
C THR A 95 3.28 33.17 -4.64
N ALA A 96 4.23 33.50 -3.78
CA ALA A 96 5.24 32.54 -3.32
C ALA A 96 4.63 31.36 -2.56
N THR A 97 3.66 31.60 -1.66
CA THR A 97 2.96 30.53 -0.94
C THR A 97 2.13 29.66 -1.87
N ILE A 98 1.37 30.26 -2.80
CA ILE A 98 0.56 29.51 -3.77
C ILE A 98 1.45 28.63 -4.67
N VAL A 99 2.59 29.15 -5.13
CA VAL A 99 3.53 28.38 -5.97
C VAL A 99 4.19 27.26 -5.15
N ALA A 100 4.56 27.51 -3.89
CA ALA A 100 5.11 26.50 -3.01
C ALA A 100 4.10 25.38 -2.72
N GLU A 101 2.86 25.72 -2.39
CA GLU A 101 1.76 24.78 -2.17
C GLU A 101 1.45 23.96 -3.43
N LYS A 102 1.38 24.62 -4.59
CA LYS A 102 1.17 23.93 -5.88
C LYS A 102 2.30 22.94 -6.18
N THR A 103 3.55 23.36 -5.98
CA THR A 103 4.72 22.49 -6.19
C THR A 103 4.71 21.31 -5.22
N GLN A 104 4.28 21.53 -3.97
CA GLN A 104 4.16 20.48 -2.97
C GLN A 104 3.03 19.49 -3.33
N ALA A 105 1.88 19.99 -3.77
CA ALA A 105 0.77 19.17 -4.23
C ALA A 105 1.15 18.33 -5.45
N GLU A 106 1.84 18.91 -6.43
CA GLU A 106 2.36 18.19 -7.60
C GLU A 106 3.34 17.07 -7.20
N ARG A 107 4.27 17.34 -6.26
CA ARG A 107 5.18 16.31 -5.72
C ARG A 107 4.43 15.18 -5.03
N GLN A 108 3.40 15.48 -4.24
CA GLN A 108 2.58 14.47 -3.58
C GLN A 108 1.86 13.58 -4.59
N ILE A 109 1.31 14.16 -5.67
CA ILE A 109 0.65 13.42 -6.74
C ILE A 109 1.65 12.50 -7.47
N VAL A 110 2.86 12.97 -7.74
CA VAL A 110 3.91 12.16 -8.38
C VAL A 110 4.31 10.98 -7.50
N VAL A 111 4.50 11.21 -6.19
CA VAL A 111 4.84 10.14 -5.24
C VAL A 111 3.70 9.11 -5.15
N ALA A 112 2.45 9.56 -5.01
CA ALA A 112 1.29 8.67 -4.96
C ALA A 112 1.14 7.85 -6.25
N ARG A 113 1.37 8.47 -7.42
CA ARG A 113 1.34 7.77 -8.70
C ARG A 113 2.49 6.77 -8.86
N GLY A 114 3.68 7.14 -8.40
CA GLY A 114 4.85 6.26 -8.35
C GLY A 114 4.58 5.02 -7.48
N ASP A 115 4.02 5.21 -6.30
CA ASP A 115 3.67 4.14 -5.37
C ASP A 115 2.64 3.17 -5.96
N GLN A 116 1.63 3.68 -6.67
CA GLN A 116 0.67 2.86 -7.40
C GLN A 116 1.33 2.01 -8.51
N SER A 117 2.28 2.57 -9.27
CA SER A 117 3.02 1.81 -10.28
C SER A 117 3.90 0.72 -9.66
N MET A 118 4.60 1.02 -8.57
CA MET A 118 5.42 0.06 -7.84
C MET A 118 4.58 -1.09 -7.27
N THR A 119 3.39 -0.78 -6.75
CA THR A 119 2.46 -1.78 -6.23
C THR A 119 1.95 -2.70 -7.34
N ARG A 120 1.63 -2.15 -8.53
CA ARG A 120 1.22 -2.96 -9.69
C ARG A 120 2.34 -3.86 -10.19
N GLU A 121 3.57 -3.35 -10.28
CA GLU A 121 4.72 -4.16 -10.69
C GLU A 121 4.96 -5.33 -9.72
N ARG A 122 4.91 -5.08 -8.41
CA ARG A 122 4.98 -6.13 -7.39
C ARG A 122 3.85 -7.15 -7.52
N PHE A 123 2.65 -6.71 -7.88
CA PHE A 123 1.51 -7.61 -8.10
C PHE A 123 1.78 -8.55 -9.28
N TYR A 124 2.28 -8.02 -10.40
CA TYR A 124 2.63 -8.85 -11.56
C TYR A 124 3.78 -9.81 -11.29
N ASP A 125 4.80 -9.39 -10.54
CA ASP A 125 5.90 -10.27 -10.15
C ASP A 125 5.40 -11.42 -9.25
N LEU A 126 4.55 -11.10 -8.25
CA LEU A 126 3.91 -12.11 -7.41
C LEU A 126 3.04 -13.07 -8.21
N GLU A 127 2.27 -12.58 -9.17
CA GLU A 127 1.46 -13.42 -10.06
C GLU A 127 2.33 -14.40 -10.84
N ASN A 128 3.45 -13.92 -11.40
CA ASN A 128 4.39 -14.76 -12.13
C ASN A 128 5.07 -15.80 -11.23
N GLN A 129 5.44 -15.42 -10.01
CA GLN A 129 5.98 -16.35 -9.01
C GLN A 129 4.97 -17.44 -8.65
N ILE A 130 3.70 -17.08 -8.44
CA ILE A 130 2.63 -18.05 -8.16
C ILE A 130 2.46 -19.02 -9.32
N GLN A 131 2.42 -18.52 -10.57
CA GLN A 131 2.30 -19.37 -11.75
C GLN A 131 3.48 -20.35 -11.87
N ASN A 132 4.70 -19.87 -11.66
CA ASN A 132 5.90 -20.73 -11.67
C ASN A 132 5.86 -21.81 -10.58
N LEU A 133 5.42 -21.45 -9.37
CA LEU A 133 5.26 -22.40 -8.27
C LEU A 133 4.19 -23.46 -8.60
N GLN A 134 3.05 -23.05 -9.14
CA GLN A 134 1.99 -23.97 -9.55
C GLN A 134 2.45 -24.93 -10.65
N ILE A 135 3.21 -24.47 -11.63
CA ILE A 135 3.78 -25.33 -12.68
C ILE A 135 4.73 -26.35 -12.05
N ARG A 136 5.60 -25.92 -11.14
CA ARG A 136 6.54 -26.81 -10.44
C ARG A 136 5.81 -27.86 -9.60
N ASP A 137 4.75 -27.48 -8.91
CA ASP A 137 3.97 -28.40 -8.09
C ASP A 137 3.24 -29.42 -8.96
N LYS A 138 2.65 -29.00 -10.09
CA LYS A 138 2.09 -29.93 -11.09
C LYS A 138 3.14 -30.91 -11.63
N GLN A 139 4.36 -30.45 -11.88
CA GLN A 139 5.45 -31.34 -12.33
C GLN A 139 5.85 -32.33 -11.24
N ARG A 140 5.92 -31.91 -9.97
CA ARG A 140 6.20 -32.80 -8.84
C ARG A 140 5.10 -33.85 -8.68
N GLU A 141 3.85 -33.45 -8.79
CA GLU A 141 2.70 -34.36 -8.71
C GLU A 141 2.74 -35.41 -9.82
N LYS A 142 3.02 -35.01 -11.06
CA LYS A 142 3.21 -35.95 -12.18
C LYS A 142 4.35 -36.94 -11.92
N LYS A 143 5.49 -36.47 -11.43
CA LYS A 143 6.63 -37.35 -11.09
C LYS A 143 6.28 -38.35 -9.99
N LEU A 144 5.50 -37.94 -8.99
CA LEU A 144 5.03 -38.83 -7.94
C LEU A 144 4.06 -39.89 -8.50
N GLN A 145 3.14 -39.49 -9.38
CA GLN A 145 2.23 -40.42 -10.05
C GLN A 145 2.97 -41.42 -10.94
N GLU A 146 3.95 -40.95 -11.73
CA GLU A 146 4.80 -41.80 -12.56
C GLU A 146 5.61 -42.78 -11.72
N ALA A 147 6.22 -42.32 -10.61
CA ALA A 147 6.97 -43.18 -9.70
C ALA A 147 6.05 -44.23 -9.02
N GLN A 148 4.82 -43.84 -8.66
CA GLN A 148 3.85 -44.75 -8.08
C GLN A 148 3.36 -45.78 -9.10
N ALA A 149 3.10 -45.37 -10.34
CA ALA A 149 2.74 -46.28 -11.42
C ALA A 149 3.87 -47.29 -11.68
N ALA A 150 5.13 -46.83 -11.76
CA ALA A 150 6.29 -47.70 -11.94
C ALA A 150 6.45 -48.69 -10.77
N ALA A 151 6.19 -48.27 -9.53
CA ALA A 151 6.20 -49.17 -8.37
C ALA A 151 5.11 -50.25 -8.48
N THR A 152 3.88 -49.87 -8.84
CA THR A 152 2.77 -50.84 -9.01
C THR A 152 3.00 -51.81 -10.15
N GLU A 153 3.61 -51.37 -11.25
CA GLU A 153 3.98 -52.24 -12.38
C GLU A 153 5.08 -53.24 -11.96
N ALA A 154 6.09 -52.78 -11.21
CA ALA A 154 7.13 -53.65 -10.66
C ALA A 154 6.56 -54.67 -9.66
N GLU A 155 5.60 -54.28 -8.82
CA GLU A 155 4.89 -55.19 -7.91
C GLU A 155 4.08 -56.23 -8.68
N GLY A 156 3.32 -55.83 -9.71
CA GLY A 156 2.58 -56.77 -10.57
C GLY A 156 3.50 -57.76 -11.30
N ALA A 157 4.65 -57.30 -11.78
CA ALA A 157 5.67 -58.15 -12.39
C ALA A 157 6.29 -59.14 -11.38
N ARG A 158 6.48 -58.75 -10.12
CA ARG A 158 6.93 -59.65 -9.05
C ARG A 158 5.85 -60.66 -8.67
N GLN A 159 4.62 -60.21 -8.46
CA GLN A 159 3.50 -61.08 -8.10
C GLN A 159 3.22 -62.15 -9.17
N SER A 160 3.24 -61.80 -10.45
CA SER A 160 3.05 -62.78 -11.54
C SER A 160 4.15 -63.84 -11.55
N ARG A 161 5.42 -63.46 -11.32
CA ARG A 161 6.54 -64.42 -11.19
C ARG A 161 6.38 -65.31 -9.96
N GLU A 162 5.98 -64.73 -8.82
CA GLU A 162 5.73 -65.47 -7.58
C GLU A 162 4.55 -66.44 -7.72
N LEU A 163 3.47 -66.07 -8.40
CA LEU A 163 2.32 -66.93 -8.67
C LEU A 163 2.69 -68.13 -9.54
N ILE A 164 3.49 -67.93 -10.59
CA ILE A 164 3.98 -69.03 -11.44
C ILE A 164 4.89 -69.96 -10.62
N ALA A 165 5.81 -69.40 -9.83
CA ALA A 165 6.70 -70.18 -8.97
C ALA A 165 5.93 -70.98 -7.91
N ALA A 166 4.94 -70.36 -7.26
CA ALA A 166 4.07 -71.00 -6.29
C ALA A 166 3.22 -72.11 -6.92
N GLY A 167 2.69 -71.88 -8.13
CA GLY A 167 1.95 -72.88 -8.90
C GLY A 167 2.80 -74.11 -9.25
N LEU A 168 4.02 -73.88 -9.75
CA LEU A 168 4.97 -74.97 -10.06
C LEU A 168 5.38 -75.74 -8.80
N ALA A 169 5.67 -75.03 -7.71
CA ALA A 169 6.00 -75.63 -6.43
C ALA A 169 4.84 -76.51 -5.91
N GLY A 170 3.61 -76.01 -5.96
CA GLY A 170 2.41 -76.77 -5.59
C GLY A 170 2.25 -78.04 -6.43
N LEU A 171 2.42 -77.95 -7.75
CA LEU A 171 2.35 -79.09 -8.67
C LEU A 171 3.43 -80.14 -8.33
N SER A 172 4.66 -79.70 -8.04
CA SER A 172 5.76 -80.60 -7.64
C SER A 172 5.46 -81.36 -6.34
N ILE A 173 4.88 -80.69 -5.34
CA ILE A 173 4.45 -81.30 -4.08
C ILE A 173 3.34 -82.33 -4.34
N LEU A 174 2.38 -82.00 -5.20
CA LEU A 174 1.28 -82.87 -5.59
C LEU A 174 1.78 -84.16 -6.26
N LEU A 175 2.74 -84.03 -7.18
CA LEU A 175 3.40 -85.17 -7.83
C LEU A 175 4.16 -86.04 -6.81
N LEU A 176 4.92 -85.45 -5.90
CA LEU A 176 5.63 -86.19 -4.86
C LEU A 176 4.66 -86.94 -3.95
N TRP A 177 3.55 -86.31 -3.55
CA TRP A 177 2.49 -86.95 -2.78
C TRP A 177 1.84 -88.10 -3.55
N TYR A 178 1.56 -87.91 -4.84
CA TYR A 178 1.02 -88.95 -5.71
C TYR A 178 1.97 -90.15 -5.82
N ILE A 179 3.27 -89.91 -6.05
CA ILE A 179 4.30 -90.97 -6.08
C ILE A 179 4.38 -91.69 -4.74
N PHE A 180 4.31 -90.97 -3.62
CA PHE A 180 4.33 -91.58 -2.29
C PHE A 180 3.12 -92.49 -2.06
N LYS A 181 1.92 -92.06 -2.46
CA LYS A 181 0.71 -92.88 -2.44
C LYS A 181 0.85 -94.14 -3.32
N LEU A 182 1.37 -93.98 -4.54
CA LEU A 182 1.62 -95.11 -5.45
C LEU A 182 2.67 -96.08 -4.89
N ARG A 183 3.76 -95.57 -4.28
CA ARG A 183 4.75 -96.41 -3.59
C ARG A 183 4.18 -97.15 -2.39
N GLY A 184 3.24 -96.55 -1.67
CA GLY A 184 2.48 -97.21 -0.61
C GLY A 184 1.62 -98.37 -1.13
N GLN A 185 0.99 -98.20 -2.29
CA GLN A 185 0.20 -99.24 -2.95
C GLN A 185 1.06 -100.33 -3.63
N ALA A 186 2.23 -99.95 -4.16
CA ALA A 186 3.14 -100.84 -4.88
C ALA A 186 4.18 -101.51 -3.98
N ARG A 187 4.05 -101.46 -2.65
CA ARG A 187 4.74 -102.39 -1.74
C ARG A 187 3.91 -103.66 -1.64
N PRO A 188 4.13 -104.70 -2.47
CA PRO A 188 3.65 -106.03 -2.12
C PRO A 188 4.31 -106.41 -0.81
N ALA A 189 3.52 -106.97 0.11
CA ALA A 189 4.01 -107.56 1.34
C ALA A 189 5.27 -108.39 1.05
N PRO A 190 6.30 -108.37 1.92
CA PRO A 190 7.49 -109.17 1.69
C PRO A 190 7.05 -110.62 1.54
N ARG A 191 7.18 -111.17 0.32
CA ARG A 191 7.07 -112.59 0.07
C ARG A 191 8.16 -113.24 0.92
N ARG A 192 7.76 -113.75 2.08
CA ARG A 192 8.54 -114.70 2.87
C ARG A 192 8.79 -115.91 1.95
N SER A 193 9.92 -115.91 1.28
CA SER A 193 10.46 -117.09 0.62
C SER A 193 11.50 -117.74 1.53
N ALA A 194 11.31 -119.04 1.73
CA ALA A 194 12.23 -120.02 2.33
C ALA A 194 12.45 -119.86 3.86
N ARG A 195 12.53 -120.92 4.68
CA ARG A 195 13.08 -122.26 4.42
C ARG A 195 12.75 -123.17 5.63
N ARG A 196 12.52 -124.46 5.34
CA ARG A 196 12.28 -125.63 6.23
C ARG A 196 10.83 -126.03 6.40
#